data_AF-A0A093QWV0-F1
#
_entry.id   AF-A0A093QWV0-F1
#
_cell.length_a   1.000
_cell.length_b   1.000
_cell.length_c   1.000
_cell.angle_alpha   90.00
_cell.angle_beta   90.00
_cell.angle_gamma   90.00
#
_symmetry.space_group_name_H-M   'P 1'
#
loop_
_entity.id
_entity.type
_entity.pdbx_description
1 polymer ?
#
loop_
_entity_poly.entity_id
_entity_poly.type
_entity_poly.pdbx_seq_one_letter_code
_entity_poly.pdbx_strand_id
1 'polypeptide(L)'
;ELICAEATFHLHIPEKKVLKCVEATMKVIAWALTEGKDFDFVFKNFGILVRRGRRVVMRFFEDLLRDVDKTGILANAFLQV
;
A
#
# COMPACT_ATOMS: atom_id res chain seq x y z
N GLU A 1 -6.25 -14.34 -6.97
CA GLU A 1 -7.01 -14.18 -8.24
C GLU A 1 -8.08 -13.09 -8.15
N LEU A 2 -8.92 -13.04 -7.11
CA LEU A 2 -10.00 -12.04 -6.99
C LEU A 2 -9.56 -10.57 -7.20
N ILE A 3 -8.45 -10.14 -6.57
CA ILE A 3 -7.96 -8.75 -6.65
C ILE A 3 -7.55 -8.37 -8.08
N CYS A 4 -6.95 -9.29 -8.84
CA CYS A 4 -6.54 -9.03 -10.22
C CYS A 4 -7.75 -8.96 -11.17
N ALA A 5 -8.76 -9.80 -10.93
CA ALA A 5 -10.01 -9.79 -11.68
C ALA A 5 -10.80 -8.49 -11.42
N GLU A 6 -10.88 -8.05 -10.17
CA GLU A 6 -11.54 -6.80 -9.79
C GLU A 6 -10.81 -5.58 -10.35
N ALA A 7 -9.47 -5.55 -10.25
CA ALA A 7 -8.67 -4.49 -10.86
C ALA A 7 -8.80 -4.47 -12.39
N THR A 8 -8.89 -5.62 -13.04
CA THR A 8 -9.13 -5.73 -14.49
C THR A 8 -10.45 -5.08 -14.89
N PHE A 9 -11.51 -5.38 -14.13
CA PHE A 9 -12.84 -4.82 -14.34
C PHE A 9 -12.84 -3.30 -14.19
N HIS A 10 -12.27 -2.75 -13.11
CA HIS A 10 -12.30 -1.31 -12.86
C HIS A 10 -11.34 -0.52 -13.75
N LEU A 11 -10.15 -1.05 -14.03
CA LEU A 11 -9.12 -0.35 -14.79
C LEU A 11 -9.28 -0.52 -16.31
N HIS A 12 -10.14 -1.44 -16.76
CA HIS A 12 -10.30 -1.81 -18.16
C HIS A 12 -8.96 -2.24 -18.80
N ILE A 13 -8.14 -2.95 -18.03
CA ILE A 13 -6.82 -3.43 -18.42
C ILE A 13 -6.83 -4.96 -18.39
N PRO A 14 -6.24 -5.66 -19.38
CA PRO A 14 -6.19 -7.13 -19.36
C PRO A 14 -5.56 -7.68 -18.09
N GLU A 15 -6.13 -8.76 -17.54
CA GLU A 15 -5.67 -9.37 -16.29
C GLU A 15 -4.19 -9.75 -16.32
N LYS A 16 -3.70 -10.25 -17.46
CA LYS A 16 -2.28 -10.55 -17.66
C LYS A 16 -1.38 -9.32 -17.44
N LYS A 17 -1.85 -8.13 -17.81
CA LYS A 17 -1.11 -6.88 -17.63
C LYS A 17 -1.20 -6.41 -16.17
N VAL A 18 -2.37 -6.53 -15.54
CA VAL A 18 -2.53 -6.27 -14.09
C VAL A 18 -1.59 -7.16 -13.27
N LEU A 19 -1.56 -8.46 -13.56
CA LEU A 19 -0.67 -9.41 -12.88
C LEU A 19 0.80 -9.02 -13.02
N LYS A 20 1.25 -8.68 -14.23
CA LYS A 20 2.63 -8.20 -14.46
C LYS A 20 2.97 -6.95 -13.66
N CYS A 21 2.03 -6.02 -13.51
CA CYS A 21 2.23 -4.82 -12.70
C CYS A 21 2.37 -5.16 -11.20
N VAL A 22 1.52 -6.06 -10.69
CA VAL A 22 1.61 -6.55 -9.31
C VAL A 22 2.95 -7.25 -9.08
N GLU A 23 3.33 -8.17 -9.95
CA GLU A 23 4.60 -8.90 -9.87
C GLU A 23 5.82 -7.95 -9.90
N ALA A 24 5.84 -6.98 -10.81
CA ALA A 24 6.91 -5.99 -10.89
C ALA A 24 7.01 -5.17 -9.59
N THR A 25 5.87 -4.72 -9.05
CA THR A 25 5.84 -3.97 -7.80
C THR A 25 6.37 -4.80 -6.63
N MET A 26 5.93 -6.06 -6.51
CA MET A 26 6.41 -6.98 -5.47
C MET A 26 7.90 -7.27 -5.59
N LYS A 27 8.43 -7.39 -6.81
CA LYS A 27 9.88 -7.56 -7.04
C LYS A 27 10.68 -6.36 -6.54
N VAL A 28 10.21 -5.14 -6.79
CA VAL A 28 10.90 -3.92 -6.30
C VAL A 28 10.86 -3.85 -4.77
N ILE A 29 9.71 -4.15 -4.15
CA ILE A 29 9.59 -4.19 -2.68
C ILE A 29 10.54 -5.24 -2.10
N ALA A 30 10.53 -6.47 -2.64
CA ALA A 30 11.38 -7.55 -2.17
C ALA A 30 12.86 -7.20 -2.31
N TRP A 31 13.28 -6.67 -3.47
CA TRP A 31 14.64 -6.20 -3.69
C TRP A 31 15.05 -5.12 -2.68
N ALA A 32 14.20 -4.10 -2.46
CA ALA A 32 14.52 -3.04 -1.52
C ALA A 32 14.69 -3.60 -0.10
N LEU A 33 13.83 -4.53 0.31
CA LEU A 33 13.90 -5.23 1.59
C LEU A 33 15.22 -6.01 1.75
N THR A 34 15.57 -6.84 0.78
CA THR A 34 16.79 -7.67 0.81
C THR A 34 18.06 -6.83 0.86
N GLU A 35 18.09 -5.73 0.11
CA GLU A 35 19.25 -4.83 0.01
C GLU A 35 19.39 -3.85 1.18
N GLY A 36 18.53 -3.96 2.21
CA GLY A 36 18.65 -3.04 3.35
C GLY A 36 18.27 -1.59 3.03
N LYS A 37 17.64 -1.32 1.87
CA LYS A 37 17.29 0.04 1.44
C LYS A 37 16.13 0.61 2.23
N ASP A 38 16.26 1.87 2.62
CA ASP A 38 15.13 2.67 3.06
C ASP A 38 14.26 3.01 1.86
N PHE A 39 12.95 2.95 2.03
CA PHE A 39 11.99 3.24 0.97
C PHE A 39 10.70 3.82 1.52
N ASP A 40 9.98 4.53 0.66
CA ASP A 40 8.62 5.01 0.87
C ASP A 40 7.76 4.56 -0.32
N PHE A 41 6.83 3.63 -0.10
CA PHE A 41 5.83 3.25 -1.07
C PHE A 41 4.52 3.98 -0.79
N VAL A 42 4.19 4.95 -1.66
CA VAL A 42 2.99 5.77 -1.53
C VAL A 42 1.81 5.10 -2.24
N PHE A 43 0.81 4.70 -1.46
CA PHE A 43 -0.50 4.31 -1.94
C PHE A 43 -1.41 5.53 -1.92
N LYS A 44 -1.71 6.07 -3.10
CA LYS A 44 -2.53 7.27 -3.24
C LYS A 44 -3.85 7.13 -2.50
N ASN A 45 -4.20 8.15 -1.70
CA ASN A 45 -5.40 8.21 -0.86
C ASN A 45 -5.50 7.12 0.22
N PHE A 46 -4.45 6.32 0.43
CA PHE A 46 -4.46 5.25 1.41
C PHE A 46 -3.39 5.45 2.49
N GLY A 47 -2.13 5.63 2.08
CA GLY A 47 -1.03 5.83 3.02
C GLY A 47 0.33 5.55 2.40
N ILE A 48 1.34 5.41 3.27
CA ILE A 48 2.73 5.21 2.89
C ILE A 48 3.29 4.02 3.67
N LEU A 49 3.78 3.02 2.96
CA LEU A 49 4.58 1.95 3.54
C LEU A 49 6.04 2.41 3.59
N VAL A 50 6.51 2.68 4.81
CA VAL A 50 7.83 3.25 5.09
C VAL A 50 8.73 2.16 5.63
N ARG A 51 9.96 2.09 5.11
CA ARG A 51 11.06 1.37 5.75
C ARG A 51 12.16 2.33 6.15
N ARG A 52 12.60 2.21 7.40
CA ARG A 52 13.82 2.83 7.93
C ARG A 52 14.63 1.80 8.69
N GLY A 53 15.82 1.48 8.20
CA GLY A 53 16.65 0.39 8.69
C GLY A 53 15.91 -0.96 8.66
N ARG A 54 15.73 -1.59 9.82
CA ARG A 54 15.01 -2.88 9.94
C ARG A 54 13.51 -2.75 10.24
N ARG A 55 13.00 -1.54 10.43
CA ARG A 55 11.58 -1.32 10.74
C ARG A 55 10.81 -1.02 9.47
N VAL A 56 9.71 -1.73 9.26
CA VAL A 56 8.72 -1.49 8.20
C VAL A 56 7.41 -1.13 8.89
N VAL A 57 6.84 0.03 8.54
CA VAL A 57 5.64 0.57 9.17
C VAL A 57 4.72 1.11 8.08
N MET A 58 3.42 0.81 8.20
CA MET A 58 2.39 1.45 7.39
C MET A 58 1.90 2.71 8.10
N ARG A 59 1.96 3.86 7.41
CA ARG A 59 1.38 5.13 7.86
C ARG A 59 0.16 5.43 7.02
N PHE A 60 -1.02 5.50 7.62
CA PHE A 60 -2.26 5.79 6.90
C PHE A 60 -2.48 7.29 6.77
N PHE A 61 -3.15 7.71 5.70
CA PHE A 61 -3.63 9.09 5.62
C PHE A 61 -4.85 9.28 6.51
N GLU A 62 -4.90 10.40 7.21
CA GLU A 62 -5.99 10.72 8.13
C GLU A 62 -7.36 10.71 7.45
N ASP A 63 -7.44 11.26 6.23
CA ASP A 63 -8.67 11.28 5.43
C ASP A 63 -9.25 9.87 5.24
N LEU A 64 -8.41 8.88 4.90
CA LEU A 64 -8.83 7.49 4.80
C LEU A 64 -9.39 6.97 6.13
N LEU A 65 -8.68 7.22 7.24
CA LEU A 65 -9.07 6.70 8.55
C LEU A 65 -10.42 7.29 8.98
N ARG A 66 -10.66 8.57 8.69
CA ARG A 66 -11.94 9.25 8.98
C ARG A 66 -13.07 8.78 8.07
N ASP A 67 -12.78 8.49 6.82
CA ASP A 67 -13.76 7.95 5.87
C ASP A 67 -14.21 6.53 6.26
N VAL A 68 -13.27 5.70 6.73
CA VAL A 68 -13.54 4.32 7.17
C VAL A 68 -14.18 4.28 8.56
N ASP A 69 -13.74 5.14 9.48
CA ASP A 69 -14.26 5.22 10.84
C ASP A 69 -14.61 6.66 11.24
N LYS A 70 -15.89 6.97 11.15
CA LYS A 70 -16.45 8.27 11.51
C LYS A 70 -16.37 8.57 13.01
N THR A 71 -16.14 7.57 13.86
CA THR A 71 -16.02 7.77 15.31
C THR A 71 -14.65 8.32 15.71
N GLY A 72 -13.65 8.22 14.82
CA GLY A 72 -12.29 8.71 15.05
C GLY A 72 -11.41 7.78 15.90
N ILE A 73 -11.90 6.58 16.25
CA ILE A 73 -11.12 5.57 16.97
C ILE A 73 -9.90 5.15 16.15
N LEU A 74 -10.08 4.89 14.85
CA LEU A 74 -8.96 4.51 13.97
C LEU A 74 -7.97 5.66 13.78
N ALA A 75 -8.44 6.90 13.60
CA ALA A 75 -7.57 8.07 13.52
C ALA A 75 -6.72 8.21 14.80
N ASN A 76 -7.34 8.08 15.97
CA ASN A 76 -6.63 8.14 17.25
C ASN A 76 -5.63 6.99 17.43
N ALA A 77 -5.95 5.77 16.97
CA ALA A 77 -5.05 4.63 17.12
C ALA A 77 -3.84 4.68 16.17
N PHE A 78 -4.04 5.11 14.93
CA PHE A 78 -3.02 5.00 13.87
C PHE A 78 -2.22 6.28 13.61
N LEU A 79 -2.69 7.45 14.07
CA LEU A 79 -1.95 8.72 13.92
C LEU A 79 -1.09 9.08 15.13
N GLN A 80 -1.18 8.35 16.25
CA GLN A 80 -0.39 8.61 17.48
C GLN A 80 1.09 8.14 17.40
N VAL A 81 1.70 8.15 16.20
CA VAL A 81 3.08 7.68 15.97
C VAL A 81 4.11 8.78 16.13
#